data_AF-A0A2W4JC40-F1
#
_entry.id   AF-A0A2W4JC40-F1
#
_cell.length_a   1.000
_cell.length_b   1.000
_cell.length_c   1.000
_cell.angle_alpha   90.00
_cell.angle_beta   90.00
_cell.angle_gamma   90.00
#
_symmetry.space_group_name_H-M   'P 1'
#
loop_
_entity.id
_entity.type
_entity.pdbx_description
1 polymer ?
#
loop_
_entity_poly.entity_id
_entity_poly.type
_entity_poly.pdbx_seq_one_letter_code
_entity_poly.pdbx_strand_id
1 'polypeptide(L)' 'MAKIDLANLDRRLAERMIRNGQLSQKEWNDFLATLPDVSDQAETFAVELETGILEKREDGE' A
#
# COMPACT_ATOMS: atom_id res chain seq x y z
N MET A 1 -26.54 -1.57 -16.15
CA MET A 1 -25.29 -2.12 -15.57
C MET A 1 -25.04 -1.41 -14.26
N ALA A 2 -24.74 -2.13 -13.18
CA ALA A 2 -24.33 -1.49 -11.93
C ALA A 2 -23.04 -0.70 -12.17
N LYS A 3 -22.99 0.54 -11.69
CA LYS A 3 -21.79 1.38 -11.81
C LYS A 3 -20.70 0.78 -10.94
N ILE A 4 -19.55 0.45 -11.53
CA ILE A 4 -18.41 -0.12 -10.81
C ILE A 4 -17.83 0.98 -9.90
N ASP A 5 -17.66 0.65 -8.62
CA ASP A 5 -17.00 1.53 -7.66
C ASP A 5 -15.48 1.34 -7.75
N LEU A 6 -14.80 2.20 -8.52
CA LEU A 6 -13.36 2.11 -8.76
C LEU A 6 -12.54 2.41 -7.50
N ALA A 7 -13.08 3.18 -6.55
CA ALA A 7 -12.35 3.59 -5.34
C ALA A 7 -12.10 2.42 -4.38
N ASN A 8 -13.00 1.45 -4.35
CA ASN A 8 -12.90 0.25 -3.51
C ASN A 8 -12.51 -1.01 -4.31
N LEU A 9 -12.09 -0.84 -5.57
CA LEU A 9 -11.78 -1.96 -6.45
C LEU A 9 -10.32 -2.38 -6.29
N ASP A 10 -10.10 -3.62 -5.86
CA ASP A 10 -8.77 -4.23 -5.83
C ASP A 10 -8.17 -4.34 -7.24
N ARG A 11 -6.86 -4.12 -7.35
CA ARG A 11 -6.13 -4.15 -8.63
C ARG A 11 -6.31 -5.48 -9.39
N ARG A 12 -6.27 -6.63 -8.71
CA ARG A 12 -6.42 -7.94 -9.36
C ARG A 12 -7.83 -8.14 -9.90
N LEU A 13 -8.84 -7.60 -9.19
CA LEU A 13 -10.21 -7.59 -9.65
C LEU A 13 -10.38 -6.69 -10.86
N ALA A 14 -9.81 -5.47 -10.83
CA ALA A 14 -9.80 -4.57 -11.97
C ALA A 14 -9.18 -5.21 -13.21
N GLU A 15 -7.99 -5.81 -13.10
CA GLU A 15 -7.31 -6.53 -14.19
C GLU A 15 -8.17 -7.67 -14.75
N ARG A 16 -8.85 -8.43 -13.89
CA ARG A 16 -9.77 -9.49 -14.32
C ARG A 16 -10.98 -8.92 -15.05
N MET A 17 -11.58 -7.83 -14.58
CA MET A 17 -12.72 -7.17 -15.21
C MET A 17 -12.34 -6.58 -16.57
N ILE A 18 -11.12 -6.06 -16.71
CA ILE A 18 -10.57 -5.58 -17.99
C ILE A 18 -10.44 -6.73 -18.98
N ARG A 19 -9.84 -7.86 -18.57
CA ARG A 19 -9.74 -9.06 -19.43
C ARG A 19 -11.11 -9.60 -19.87
N ASN A 20 -12.13 -9.46 -19.03
CA ASN A 20 -13.49 -9.90 -19.30
C ASN A 20 -14.33 -8.85 -20.05
N GLY A 21 -13.78 -7.68 -20.40
CA GLY A 21 -14.48 -6.60 -21.10
C GLY A 21 -15.52 -5.85 -20.26
N GLN A 22 -15.48 -6.01 -18.93
CA GLN A 22 -16.41 -5.36 -17.99
C GLN A 22 -15.93 -3.98 -17.54
N LEU A 23 -14.63 -3.70 -17.69
CA LEU A 23 -14.00 -2.42 -17.36
C LEU A 23 -13.04 -2.05 -18.50
N SER A 24 -13.02 -0.78 -18.92
CA SER A 24 -12.04 -0.32 -19.88
C SER A 24 -10.68 -0.11 -19.22
N GLN A 25 -9.60 -0.53 -19.91
CA GLN A 25 -8.23 -0.21 -19.48
C GLN A 25 -8.02 1.31 -19.38
N LYS A 26 -8.64 2.09 -20.27
CA LYS A 26 -8.54 3.55 -20.26
C LYS A 26 -9.21 4.14 -19.01
N GLU A 27 -10.42 3.69 -18.69
CA GLU A 27 -11.14 4.16 -17.49
C GLU A 27 -10.36 3.86 -16.21
N TRP A 28 -9.73 2.68 -16.14
CA TRP A 28 -8.88 2.31 -15.01
C TRP A 28 -7.64 3.20 -14.90
N ASN A 29 -6.95 3.47 -16.01
CA ASN A 29 -5.78 4.34 -16.02
C ASN A 29 -6.13 5.79 -15.67
N ASP A 30 -7.25 6.30 -16.21
CA ASP A 30 -7.75 7.64 -15.91
C ASP A 30 -8.05 7.78 -14.41
N PHE A 31 -8.62 6.74 -13.78
CA PHE A 31 -8.83 6.70 -12.33
C PHE A 31 -7.52 6.65 -11.54
N LEU A 32 -6.56 5.81 -11.92
CA LEU A 32 -5.27 5.75 -11.22
C LEU A 32 -4.52 7.09 -11.27
N ALA A 33 -4.67 7.85 -12.35
CA ALA A 33 -4.07 9.18 -12.49
C ALA A 33 -4.70 10.26 -11.58
N THR A 34 -5.89 10.02 -11.01
CA THR A 34 -6.49 10.95 -10.04
C THR A 34 -6.06 10.68 -8.60
N LEU A 35 -5.40 9.54 -8.34
CA LEU A 35 -4.95 9.21 -7.00
C LEU A 35 -3.77 10.11 -6.61
N PRO A 36 -3.76 10.67 -5.39
CA PRO A 36 -2.65 11.47 -4.92
C PRO A 36 -1.40 10.61 -4.80
N ASP A 37 -0.24 11.17 -5.17
CA ASP A 37 1.04 10.55 -4.90
C ASP A 37 1.34 10.67 -3.39
N VAL A 38 0.99 9.62 -2.65
CA VAL A 38 1.19 9.55 -1.20
C VAL A 38 2.62 9.15 -0.83
N SER A 39 3.49 8.87 -1.81
CA SER A 39 4.90 8.54 -1.51
C SER A 39 5.65 9.75 -0.93
N ASP A 40 5.31 10.95 -1.39
CA ASP A 40 5.87 12.21 -0.88
C ASP A 40 5.31 12.62 0.50
N GLN A 41 4.23 11.98 0.96
CA GLN A 41 3.60 12.26 2.26
C GLN A 41 3.98 11.23 3.34
N ALA A 42 4.95 10.35 3.07
CA ALA A 42 5.40 9.38 4.06
C ALA A 42 6.13 10.09 5.22
N GLU A 43 5.47 10.18 6.38
CA GLU A 43 6.13 10.61 7.61
C GLU A 43 7.22 9.60 7.99
N THR A 44 8.39 10.14 8.35
CA THR A 44 9.52 9.33 8.78
C THR A 44 9.20 8.73 10.15
N PHE A 45 8.88 7.44 10.18
CA PHE A 45 8.67 6.71 11.43
C PHE A 45 10.03 6.34 12.04
N ALA A 46 10.37 7.01 13.15
CA ALA A 46 11.53 6.65 13.96
C ALA A 46 11.13 5.59 14.99
N VAL A 47 11.69 4.39 14.88
CA VAL A 47 11.64 3.38 15.94
C VAL A 47 12.82 3.66 16.87
N GLU A 48 12.55 4.02 18.12
CA GLU A 48 13.55 3.86 19.17
C GLU A 48 13.70 2.35 19.42
N LEU A 49 14.77 1.77 18.88
CA LEU A 49 15.21 0.46 19.28
C LEU A 49 15.68 0.59 20.72
N GLU A 50 14.92 0.00 21.65
CA GLU A 50 15.32 -0.13 23.04
C GLU A 50 16.64 -0.91 23.07
N THR A 51 17.76 -0.20 23.20
CA THR A 51 19.06 -0.82 23.38
C THR A 51 19.06 -1.39 24.78
N GLY A 52 18.61 -2.64 24.92
CA GLY A 52 18.87 -3.43 26.11
C GLY A 52 20.38 -3.58 26.24
N ILE A 53 21.02 -2.68 27.02
CA ILE A 53 22.38 -2.90 27.49
C ILE A 53 22.29 -4.15 28.35
N LEU A 54 22.74 -5.28 27.82
CA LEU A 54 23.03 -6.44 28.65
C LEU A 54 24.24 -6.08 29.50
N GLU A 55 23.98 -5.56 30.70
CA GLU A 55 25.01 -5.42 31.71
C GLU A 55 25.61 -6.82 31.95
N LYS A 56 26.89 -6.97 31.60
CA LYS A 56 27.64 -8.17 31.90
C LYS A 56 27.64 -8.31 33.41
N ARG A 57 26.97 -9.35 33.94
CA ARG A 57 27.01 -9.67 35.37
C ARG A 57 28.48 -9.77 35.79
N GLU A 58 28.84 -9.17 36.93
CA GLU A 58 30.19 -9.21 37.51
C GLU A 58 30.63 -10.62 37.93
N ASP A 59 29.76 -11.61 37.76
CA ASP A 59 30.01 -13.01 38.05
C ASP A 59 30.53 -13.68 36.76
N GLY A 60 31.82 -13.52 36.50
CA GLY A 60 32.48 -14.13 35.35
C GLY A 60 32.41 -15.65 35.36
N GLU A 61 31.93 -16.22 34.24
CA GLU A 61 32.38 -17.50 33.70
C GLU A 61 32.90 -17.28 32.27
#